data_AF-A0A285U6D6-F1
#
_entry.id   AF-A0A285U6D6-F1
#
_cell.length_a   1.000
_cell.length_b   1.000
_cell.length_c   1.000
_cell.angle_alpha   90.00
_cell.angle_beta   90.00
_cell.angle_gamma   90.00
#
_symmetry.space_group_name_H-M   'P 1'
#
loop_
_entity.id
_entity.type
_entity.pdbx_description
1 polymer ?
#
loop_
_entity_poly.entity_id
_entity_poly.type
_entity_poly.pdbx_seq_one_letter_code
_entity_poly.pdbx_strand_id
1 'polypeptide(L)'
;MLHGLAKYQEGIGVVQDRFLNYNIPYADYVAMGVMFVEIIGGLFMILGFTTRFIAILFSIIMVGAIVYVKFELGFLQGYEIDVLLLAMSLSLLVSGSKFIALDNFFVEKKKKK
;
A
#
# COMPACT_ATOMS: atom_id res chain seq x y z
N MET A 1 4.86 3.71 3.05
CA MET A 1 5.99 4.57 2.64
C MET A 1 7.30 4.19 3.31
N LEU A 2 7.42 4.27 4.66
CA LEU A 2 8.68 3.93 5.34
C LEU A 2 9.16 2.49 5.09
N HIS A 3 8.25 1.50 5.10
CA HIS A 3 8.58 0.11 4.77
C HIS A 3 9.13 -0.04 3.33
N GLY A 4 8.57 0.68 2.36
CA GLY A 4 9.05 0.66 0.98
C GLY A 4 10.41 1.33 0.82
N LEU A 5 10.64 2.44 1.54
CA LEU A 5 11.94 3.11 1.56
C LEU A 5 13.02 2.25 2.20
N ALA A 6 12.70 1.54 3.29
CA ALA A 6 13.61 0.58 3.91
C ALA A 6 13.96 -0.54 2.92
N LYS A 7 12.98 -1.12 2.22
CA LYS A 7 13.21 -2.12 1.16
C LYS A 7 14.10 -1.60 0.02
N TYR A 8 13.90 -0.34 -0.38
CA TYR A 8 14.74 0.30 -1.39
C TYR A 8 16.19 0.46 -0.90
N GLN A 9 16.39 0.87 0.35
CA GLN A 9 17.71 1.03 0.96
C GLN A 9 18.43 -0.30 1.17
N GLU A 10 17.70 -1.36 1.51
CA GLU A 10 18.24 -2.73 1.63
C GLU A 10 18.68 -3.30 0.28
N GLY A 11 18.13 -2.78 -0.82
CA GLY A 11 18.42 -3.24 -2.18
C GLY A 11 17.44 -4.31 -2.65
N ILE A 12 17.01 -4.19 -3.91
CA ILE A 12 15.94 -5.04 -4.46
C ILE A 12 16.28 -6.54 -4.43
N GLY A 13 17.53 -6.93 -4.70
CA GLY A 13 17.96 -8.32 -4.67
C GLY A 13 17.78 -8.97 -3.30
N VAL A 14 18.13 -8.25 -2.22
CA VAL A 14 17.96 -8.73 -0.83
C VAL A 14 16.48 -8.91 -0.49
N VAL A 15 15.62 -8.03 -0.99
CA VAL A 15 14.17 -8.12 -0.79
C VAL A 15 13.57 -9.28 -1.58
N GLN A 16 14.04 -9.50 -2.81
CA GLN A 16 13.64 -10.64 -3.65
C GLN A 16 14.00 -11.97 -2.98
N ASP A 17 15.24 -12.12 -2.49
CA ASP A 17 15.69 -13.30 -1.75
C ASP A 17 14.83 -13.53 -0.49
N ARG A 18 14.48 -12.46 0.23
CA ARG A 18 13.59 -12.55 1.39
C ARG A 18 12.19 -13.04 1.01
N PHE A 19 11.65 -12.56 -0.10
CA PHE A 19 10.32 -12.95 -0.56
C PHE A 19 10.31 -14.41 -1.06
N LEU A 20 11.41 -14.87 -1.66
CA LEU A 20 11.63 -16.28 -1.98
C LEU A 20 11.63 -17.14 -0.71
N ASN A 21 12.31 -16.70 0.35
CA ASN A 21 12.32 -17.41 1.63
C ASN A 21 10.94 -17.49 2.31
N TYR A 22 10.07 -16.50 2.06
CA TYR A 22 8.67 -16.53 2.50
C TYR A 22 7.75 -17.37 1.59
N ASN A 23 8.31 -18.07 0.59
CA ASN A 23 7.57 -18.87 -0.38
C ASN A 23 6.48 -18.06 -1.12
N ILE A 24 6.73 -16.77 -1.36
CA ILE A 24 5.80 -15.91 -2.09
C ILE A 24 5.89 -16.24 -3.59
N PRO A 25 4.76 -16.57 -4.26
CA PRO A 25 4.76 -16.80 -5.71
C PRO A 25 5.25 -15.58 -6.48
N TYR A 26 6.05 -15.79 -7.53
CA TYR A 26 6.57 -14.71 -8.37
C TYR A 26 7.31 -13.62 -7.57
N ALA A 27 8.09 -14.03 -6.56
CA ALA A 27 8.77 -13.16 -5.60
C ALA A 27 9.49 -11.97 -6.25
N ASP A 28 10.14 -12.18 -7.39
CA ASP A 28 10.86 -11.12 -8.12
C ASP A 28 9.97 -9.94 -8.50
N TYR A 29 8.79 -10.23 -9.05
CA TYR A 29 7.83 -9.23 -9.50
C TYR A 29 7.06 -8.64 -8.32
N VAL A 30 6.71 -9.47 -7.33
CA VAL A 30 5.97 -9.02 -6.15
C VAL A 30 6.83 -8.09 -5.30
N ALA A 31 8.12 -8.38 -5.10
CA ALA A 31 9.04 -7.53 -4.36
C ALA A 31 9.14 -6.13 -4.98
N MET A 32 9.33 -6.05 -6.31
CA MET A 32 9.35 -4.78 -7.03
C MET A 32 8.00 -4.05 -6.90
N GLY A 33 6.90 -4.74 -7.16
CA GLY A 33 5.55 -4.16 -7.09
C GLY A 33 5.21 -3.59 -5.71
N VAL A 34 5.46 -4.36 -4.65
CA VAL A 34 5.24 -3.93 -3.26
C VAL A 34 6.06 -2.70 -2.93
N MET A 35 7.36 -2.70 -3.26
CA MET A 35 8.24 -1.55 -3.01
C MET A 35 7.72 -0.28 -3.71
N PHE A 36 7.36 -0.37 -4.99
CA PHE A 36 6.82 0.77 -5.75
C PHE A 36 5.51 1.27 -5.17
N VAL A 37 4.57 0.37 -4.87
CA VAL A 37 3.27 0.75 -4.31
C VAL A 37 3.43 1.37 -2.91
N GLU A 38 4.31 0.84 -2.06
CA GLU A 38 4.50 1.38 -0.72
C GLU A 38 5.05 2.80 -0.72
N ILE A 39 5.91 3.15 -1.68
CA ILE A 39 6.50 4.48 -1.83
C ILE A 39 5.54 5.41 -2.57
N ILE A 40 5.25 5.10 -3.84
CA ILE A 40 4.45 5.97 -4.73
C ILE A 40 2.99 6.01 -4.28
N GLY A 41 2.41 4.85 -3.95
CA GLY A 41 1.07 4.79 -3.40
C GLY A 41 0.97 5.53 -2.05
N GLY A 42 1.99 5.42 -1.21
CA GLY A 42 2.06 6.20 0.04
C GLY A 42 1.98 7.71 -0.23
N LEU A 43 2.73 8.19 -1.22
CA LEU A 43 2.69 9.60 -1.64
C LEU A 43 1.31 9.99 -2.21
N PHE A 44 0.72 9.16 -3.06
CA PHE A 44 -0.61 9.41 -3.64
C PHE A 44 -1.71 9.48 -2.58
N MET A 45 -1.62 8.65 -1.53
CA MET A 45 -2.53 8.69 -0.38
C MET A 45 -2.41 10.02 0.38
N ILE A 46 -1.18 10.52 0.59
CA ILE A 46 -0.95 11.81 1.24
C ILE A 46 -1.51 12.97 0.39
N LEU A 47 -1.29 12.92 -0.93
CA LEU A 47 -1.79 13.94 -1.86
C LEU A 47 -3.31 13.87 -2.10
N GLY A 48 -3.98 12.82 -1.62
CA GLY A 48 -5.41 12.60 -1.86
C GLY A 48 -5.73 12.14 -3.29
N PHE A 49 -4.73 11.81 -4.11
CA PHE A 49 -4.90 11.43 -5.52
C PHE A 49 -5.23 9.94 -5.67
N THR A 50 -6.32 9.60 -6.36
CA THR A 50 -6.74 8.20 -6.63
C THR A 50 -6.79 7.29 -5.37
N THR A 51 -7.10 7.86 -4.21
CA THR A 51 -7.04 7.19 -2.89
C THR A 51 -7.77 5.85 -2.83
N ARG A 52 -8.91 5.71 -3.50
CA ARG A 52 -9.65 4.43 -3.54
C ARG A 52 -8.84 3.31 -4.21
N PHE A 53 -8.18 3.61 -5.33
CA PHE A 53 -7.38 2.63 -6.05
C PHE A 53 -6.15 2.22 -5.22
N ILE A 54 -5.46 3.20 -4.64
CA ILE A 54 -4.28 2.95 -3.82
C ILE A 54 -4.64 2.22 -2.51
N ALA A 55 -5.81 2.52 -1.92
CA ALA A 55 -6.33 1.80 -0.77
C ALA A 55 -6.57 0.31 -1.04
N ILE A 56 -7.05 -0.05 -2.24
CA ILE A 56 -7.17 -1.46 -2.67
C ILE A 56 -5.79 -2.11 -2.70
N LEU A 57 -4.82 -1.46 -3.34
CA LEU A 57 -3.46 -2.00 -3.43
C LEU A 57 -2.82 -2.19 -2.05
N PHE A 58 -2.92 -1.21 -1.16
CA PHE A 58 -2.43 -1.35 0.21
C PHE A 58 -3.13 -2.47 0.96
N SER A 59 -4.45 -2.63 0.79
CA SER A 59 -5.19 -3.71 1.44
C SER A 59 -4.66 -5.09 1.01
N ILE A 60 -4.41 -5.28 -0.29
CA ILE A 60 -3.82 -6.53 -0.82
C ILE A 60 -2.43 -6.76 -0.23
N ILE A 61 -1.58 -5.73 -0.17
CA ILE A 61 -0.23 -5.84 0.39
C ILE A 61 -0.28 -6.20 1.88
N MET A 62 -1.16 -5.57 2.67
CA MET A 62 -1.28 -5.89 4.11
C MET A 62 -1.76 -7.33 4.31
N VAL A 63 -2.75 -7.79 3.55
CA VAL A 63 -3.20 -9.19 3.61
C VAL A 63 -2.06 -10.15 3.25
N GLY A 64 -1.32 -9.87 2.19
CA GLY A 64 -0.15 -10.67 1.80
C GLY A 64 0.94 -10.68 2.89
N ALA A 65 1.24 -9.53 3.49
CA ALA A 65 2.23 -9.44 4.58
C ALA A 65 1.79 -10.24 5.81
N ILE A 66 0.51 -10.18 6.18
CA ILE A 66 -0.03 -10.98 7.29
C ILE A 66 0.13 -12.46 6.97
N VAL A 67 -0.38 -12.92 5.83
CA VAL A 67 -0.44 -14.35 5.49
C VAL A 67 0.96 -14.97 5.31
N TYR A 68 1.84 -14.30 4.56
CA TYR A 68 3.12 -14.91 4.15
C TYR A 68 4.27 -14.59 5.09
N VAL A 69 4.22 -13.47 5.83
CA VAL A 69 5.38 -12.99 6.58
C VAL A 69 5.17 -13.04 8.09
N LYS A 70 3.97 -12.71 8.57
CA LYS A 70 3.75 -12.43 10.00
C LYS A 70 2.74 -13.32 10.70
N PHE A 71 2.08 -14.24 9.98
CA PHE A 71 1.01 -15.07 10.54
C PHE A 71 1.47 -15.86 11.78
N GLU A 72 2.62 -16.51 11.66
CA GLU A 72 3.25 -17.32 12.73
C GLU A 72 3.72 -16.48 13.92
N LEU A 73 3.92 -15.17 13.76
CA LEU A 73 4.33 -14.27 14.86
C LEU A 73 3.16 -13.96 15.81
N GLY A 74 1.92 -14.30 15.42
CA GLY A 74 0.72 -13.98 16.19
C GLY A 74 0.31 -12.50 16.10
N PHE A 75 -0.77 -12.14 16.79
CA PHE A 75 -1.35 -10.80 16.69
C PHE A 75 -0.46 -9.74 17.35
N LEU A 76 -0.23 -9.87 18.66
CA LEU A 76 0.60 -8.94 19.42
C LEU A 76 2.06 -9.07 19.01
N GLN A 77 2.73 -7.95 18.73
CA GLN A 77 4.12 -7.87 18.25
C GLN A 77 4.39 -8.53 16.87
N GLY A 78 3.39 -9.17 16.26
CA GLY A 78 3.44 -9.67 14.90
C GLY A 78 2.71 -8.74 13.95
N TYR A 79 1.44 -9.03 13.70
CA TYR A 79 0.67 -8.41 12.61
C TYR A 79 -0.37 -7.35 13.05
N GLU A 80 -0.36 -6.93 14.31
CA GLU A 80 -1.25 -5.87 14.84
C GLU A 80 -1.22 -4.59 13.98
N ILE A 81 -0.02 -4.12 13.63
CA ILE A 81 0.14 -2.89 12.83
C ILE A 81 -0.38 -3.10 11.41
N ASP A 82 -0.18 -4.28 10.82
CA ASP A 82 -0.65 -4.59 9.46
C ASP A 82 -2.19 -4.64 9.41
N VAL A 83 -2.84 -5.18 10.44
CA VAL A 83 -4.31 -5.16 10.58
C VAL A 83 -4.83 -3.74 10.74
N LEU A 84 -4.14 -2.90 11.52
CA LEU A 84 -4.52 -1.50 11.69
C LEU A 84 -4.40 -0.73 10.36
N LEU A 85 -3.31 -0.93 9.62
CA LEU A 85 -3.10 -0.37 8.28
C LEU A 85 -4.13 -0.88 7.26
N LEU A 86 -4.50 -2.16 7.33
CA LEU A 86 -5.56 -2.75 6.52
C LEU A 86 -6.91 -2.09 6.82
N ALA A 87 -7.28 -1.95 8.11
CA ALA A 87 -8.53 -1.32 8.51
C ALA A 87 -8.61 0.15 8.05
N MET A 88 -7.50 0.90 8.16
CA MET A 88 -7.41 2.27 7.65
C MET A 88 -7.50 2.32 6.11
N SER A 89 -6.89 1.37 5.41
CA SER A 89 -6.99 1.29 3.95
C SER A 89 -8.43 1.01 3.52
N LEU A 90 -9.10 0.07 4.17
CA LEU A 90 -10.51 -0.24 3.89
C LEU A 90 -11.44 0.93 4.24
N SER A 91 -11.17 1.67 5.32
CA SER A 91 -11.98 2.85 5.66
C SER A 91 -11.83 3.96 4.61
N LEU A 92 -10.63 4.14 4.05
CA LEU A 92 -10.36 5.07 2.94
C LEU A 92 -10.97 4.59 1.61
N LEU A 93 -11.08 3.28 1.40
CA LEU A 93 -11.77 2.72 0.25
C LEU A 93 -13.26 3.09 0.27
N VAL A 94 -13.91 2.96 1.44
CA VAL A 94 -15.33 3.31 1.63
C VAL A 94 -15.53 4.83 1.63
N SER A 95 -14.71 5.55 2.39
CA SER A 95 -14.88 7.00 2.61
C SER A 95 -14.39 7.84 1.42
N GLY A 96 -13.42 7.34 0.65
CA GLY A 96 -12.69 8.10 -0.37
C GLY A 96 -11.84 9.25 0.19
N SER A 97 -11.14 9.96 -0.70
CA SER A 97 -10.50 11.24 -0.35
C SER A 97 -11.54 12.35 -0.34
N LYS A 98 -11.66 13.08 0.78
CA LYS A 98 -12.37 14.36 0.86
C LYS A 98 -11.43 15.57 0.74
N PHE A 99 -10.12 15.35 0.89
CA PHE A 99 -9.11 16.40 0.91
C PHE A 99 -8.33 16.39 -0.40
N ILE A 100 -8.35 17.54 -1.09
CA ILE A 100 -7.62 17.77 -2.35
C ILE A 100 -8.12 16.86 -3.47
N ALA A 101 -9.44 16.85 -3.66
CA ALA A 101 -10.01 16.48 -4.94
C ALA A 101 -9.57 17.54 -5.96
N LEU A 102 -8.42 17.33 -6.60
CA LEU A 102 -8.12 17.95 -7.91
C LEU A 102 -9.25 17.65 -8.92
N ASP A 103 -10.12 16.67 -8.63
CA ASP A 103 -11.39 16.42 -9.31
C ASP A 103 -12.33 17.64 -9.31
N ASN A 104 -12.30 18.51 -8.28
CA ASN A 104 -13.12 19.72 -8.26
C ASN A 104 -12.67 20.78 -9.28
N PHE A 105 -11.40 20.74 -9.74
CA PHE A 105 -10.90 21.72 -10.72
C PHE A 105 -11.42 21.45 -12.14
N PHE A 106 -11.80 20.20 -12.45
CA PHE A 106 -12.38 19.85 -13.74
C PHE A 106 -13.91 20.01 -13.80
N VAL A 107 -14.60 19.98 -12.65
CA VAL A 107 -16.06 20.09 -12.60
C VAL A 107 -16.54 21.54 -12.70
N GLU A 108 -15.79 22.53 -12.21
CA GLU A 108 -16.21 23.94 -12.31
C GLU A 108 -16.19 24.53 -13.72
N LYS A 109 -15.38 23.99 -14.66
CA LYS A 109 -15.35 24.49 -16.04
C LYS A 109 -16.58 24.11 -16.88
N LYS A 110 -17.47 23.23 -16.40
CA LYS A 110 -18.71 22.86 -17.12
C LYS A 110 -19.97 23.63 -16.70
N LYS A 111 -19.87 24.58 -15.75
CA LYS A 111 -21.00 25.43 -15.32
C LYS A 111 -20.85 26.91 -15.71
N LYS A 112 -20.16 27.21 -16.81
CA LYS A 112 -20.27 28.49 -17.51
C LYS A 112 -20.51 28.26 -19.01
N LYS A 113 -21.76 27.99 -19.35
CA LYS A 113 -22.38 28.36 -20.62
C LYS A 113 -23.78 28.84 -20.33
#